data_AF-A0A2V9G6G4-F1
#
_entry.id   AF-A0A2V9G6G4-F1
#
_cell.length_a   1.000
_cell.length_b   1.000
_cell.length_c   1.000
_cell.angle_alpha   90.00
_cell.angle_beta   90.00
_cell.angle_gamma   90.00
#
_symmetry.space_group_name_H-M   'P 1'
#
loop_
_entity.id
_entity.type
_entity.pdbx_description
1 polymer ?
#
loop_
_entity_poly.entity_id
_entity_poly.type
_entity_poly.pdbx_seq_one_letter_code
_entity_poly.pdbx_strand_id
1 'polypeptide(L)'
;MNPSPRRWIMISFAFSATVINYLDRQTLSVSAPVLRERFHMSNTEYSYVLFAFLLAYTIMNGVSGTLIDRIGTRLGYAACVAWWSTAAVLHALARGALSLGFFRFLLGMGEAGNWPAGVKVVAEWFPERERALASG
;
A
#
# COMPACT_ATOMS: atom_id res chain seq x y z
N MET A 1 29.67 -5.67 8.43
CA MET A 1 29.08 -4.63 7.56
C MET A 1 29.11 -3.31 8.31
N ASN A 2 29.84 -2.32 7.82
CA ASN A 2 29.96 -1.02 8.50
C ASN A 2 28.58 -0.39 8.72
N PRO A 3 28.29 0.19 9.89
CA PRO A 3 27.02 0.84 10.19
C PRO A 3 26.91 2.14 9.38
N SER A 4 26.52 2.04 8.11
CA SER A 4 26.39 3.23 7.26
C SER A 4 25.14 4.03 7.67
N PRO A 5 25.15 5.37 7.66
CA PRO A 5 23.95 6.19 7.90
C PRO A 5 22.77 5.86 6.95
N ARG A 6 23.05 5.20 5.82
CA ARG A 6 22.10 4.91 4.75
C ARG A 6 21.04 3.88 5.14
N ARG A 7 21.32 2.96 6.08
CA ARG A 7 20.32 1.99 6.57
C ARG A 7 19.14 2.66 7.29
N TRP A 8 19.40 3.71 8.07
CA TRP A 8 18.35 4.48 8.74
C TRP A 8 17.51 5.29 7.76
N ILE A 9 18.13 5.85 6.72
CA ILE A 9 17.40 6.55 5.64
C ILE A 9 16.43 5.59 4.93
N MET A 10 16.86 4.34 4.67
CA MET A 10 15.98 3.34 4.06
C MET A 10 14.82 2.94 4.97
N ILE A 11 15.04 2.80 6.27
CA ILE A 11 13.93 2.63 7.23
C ILE A 11 13.00 3.83 7.18
N SER A 12 13.51 5.06 7.19
CA SER A 12 12.67 6.26 7.13
C SER A 12 11.77 6.26 5.87
N PHE A 13 12.28 5.81 4.72
CA PHE A 13 11.46 5.64 3.52
C PHE A 13 10.41 4.53 3.67
N ALA A 14 10.77 3.37 4.20
CA ALA A 14 9.82 2.28 4.43
C ALA A 14 8.73 2.64 5.45
N PHE A 15 9.11 3.35 6.51
CA PHE A 15 8.20 3.91 7.50
C PHE A 15 7.26 4.93 6.85
N SER A 16 7.79 5.89 6.09
CA SER A 16 6.97 6.90 5.39
C SER A 16 5.98 6.25 4.43
N ALA A 17 6.41 5.24 3.67
CA ALA A 17 5.54 4.48 2.77
C ALA A 17 4.41 3.76 3.54
N THR A 18 4.71 3.22 4.73
CA THR A 18 3.73 2.58 5.60
C THR A 18 2.74 3.58 6.17
N VAL A 19 3.21 4.77 6.58
CA VAL A 19 2.35 5.87 7.02
C VAL A 19 1.41 6.30 5.88
N ILE A 20 1.93 6.46 4.66
CA ILE A 20 1.12 6.81 3.48
C ILE A 20 0.03 5.76 3.23
N ASN A 21 0.36 4.47 3.25
CA ASN A 21 -0.61 3.37 3.10
C ASN A 21 -1.72 3.46 4.17
N TYR A 22 -1.36 3.76 5.42
CA TYR A 22 -2.34 3.92 6.49
C TYR A 22 -3.26 5.14 6.26
N LEU A 23 -2.69 6.26 5.81
CA LEU A 23 -3.45 7.47 5.48
C LEU A 23 -4.41 7.23 4.31
N ASP A 24 -3.98 6.54 3.25
CA ASP A 24 -4.82 6.24 2.08
C ASP A 24 -6.05 5.38 2.45
N ARG A 25 -5.87 4.46 3.41
CA ARG A 25 -6.96 3.67 3.98
C ARG A 25 -7.91 4.51 4.82
N GLN A 26 -7.39 5.36 5.70
CA GLN A 26 -8.22 6.20 6.56
C GLN A 26 -8.98 7.28 5.78
N THR A 27 -8.37 7.82 4.72
CA THR A 27 -8.98 8.86 3.88
C THR A 27 -10.32 8.42 3.31
N LEU A 28 -10.49 7.14 2.97
CA LEU A 28 -11.78 6.61 2.50
C LEU A 28 -12.86 6.68 3.57
N SER A 29 -12.55 6.19 4.78
CA SER A 29 -13.49 6.15 5.90
C SER A 29 -13.90 7.55 6.33
N VAL A 30 -12.95 8.49 6.37
CA VAL A 30 -13.21 9.91 6.69
C VAL A 30 -14.05 10.58 5.60
N SER A 31 -13.78 10.28 4.34
CA SER A 31 -14.49 10.86 3.20
C SER A 31 -15.79 10.14 2.84
N ALA A 32 -16.13 9.06 3.55
CA ALA A 32 -17.31 8.22 3.28
C ALA A 32 -18.62 9.01 3.18
N PRO A 33 -18.99 9.90 4.12
CA PRO A 33 -20.23 10.67 3.99
C PRO A 33 -20.25 11.58 2.75
N VAL A 34 -19.13 12.28 2.49
CA VAL A 34 -18.99 13.19 1.35
C VAL A 34 -19.06 12.45 0.01
N LEU A 35 -18.38 11.30 -0.10
CA LEU A 35 -18.39 10.48 -1.31
C LEU A 35 -19.78 9.91 -1.58
N ARG A 36 -20.48 9.48 -0.53
CA ARG A 36 -21.83 8.93 -0.64
C ARG A 36 -22.85 9.98 -1.08
N GLU A 37 -22.76 11.19 -0.54
CA GLU A 37 -23.61 12.31 -0.97
C GLU A 37 -23.30 12.72 -2.42
N ARG A 38 -22.01 12.93 -2.75
CA ARG A 38 -21.57 13.42 -4.06
C ARG A 38 -21.90 12.47 -5.22
N PHE A 39 -21.78 11.17 -4.98
CA PHE A 39 -22.01 10.14 -6.00
C PHE A 39 -23.37 9.44 -5.84
N HIS A 40 -24.24 9.95 -4.95
CA HIS A 40 -25.54 9.35 -4.61
C HIS A 40 -25.46 7.84 -4.31
N MET A 41 -24.40 7.41 -3.62
CA MET A 41 -24.16 5.99 -3.33
C MET A 41 -24.99 5.49 -2.15
N SER A 42 -25.60 4.32 -2.36
CA SER A 42 -26.17 3.51 -1.30
C SER A 42 -25.08 2.93 -0.37
N ASN A 43 -25.47 2.50 0.83
CA ASN A 43 -24.58 1.76 1.74
C ASN A 43 -24.02 0.48 1.09
N THR A 44 -24.82 -0.16 0.23
CA THR A 44 -24.43 -1.40 -0.45
C THR A 44 -23.32 -1.14 -1.47
N GLU A 45 -23.45 -0.10 -2.29
CA GLU A 45 -22.42 0.28 -3.27
C GLU A 45 -21.11 0.70 -2.60
N TYR A 46 -21.20 1.47 -1.51
CA TYR A 46 -20.02 1.83 -0.73
C TYR A 46 -19.33 0.59 -0.15
N SER A 47 -20.10 -0.40 0.31
CA SER A 47 -19.57 -1.68 0.79
C SER A 47 -18.84 -2.45 -0.32
N TYR A 48 -19.33 -2.40 -1.56
CA TYR A 48 -18.63 -3.01 -2.69
C TYR A 48 -17.30 -2.34 -3.02
N VAL A 49 -17.20 -1.01 -2.86
CA VAL A 49 -15.92 -0.29 -3.02
C VAL A 49 -14.90 -0.75 -1.98
N LEU A 50 -15.31 -0.89 -0.72
CA LEU A 50 -14.46 -1.43 0.35
C LEU A 50 -14.05 -2.87 0.08
N PHE A 51 -15.00 -3.70 -0.36
CA PHE A 51 -14.75 -5.09 -0.68
C PHE A 51 -13.77 -5.24 -1.84
N ALA A 52 -13.88 -4.43 -2.89
CA ALA A 52 -12.96 -4.46 -4.03
C ALA A 52 -11.50 -4.22 -3.61
N PHE A 53 -11.27 -3.26 -2.71
CA PHE A 53 -9.94 -3.02 -2.13
C PHE A 53 -9.46 -4.24 -1.31
N LEU A 54 -10.29 -4.74 -0.40
CA LEU A 54 -9.93 -5.86 0.48
C LEU A 54 -9.63 -7.13 -0.32
N LEU A 55 -10.42 -7.41 -1.34
CA LEU A 55 -10.23 -8.55 -2.24
C LEU A 55 -8.90 -8.45 -2.98
N ALA A 56 -8.63 -7.31 -3.62
CA ALA A 56 -7.36 -7.05 -4.30
C ALA A 56 -6.17 -7.20 -3.35
N TYR A 57 -6.26 -6.55 -2.20
CA TYR A 57 -5.21 -6.55 -1.18
C TYR A 57 -4.93 -7.96 -0.67
N THR A 58 -5.98 -8.75 -0.40
CA THR A 58 -5.84 -10.12 0.12
C THR A 58 -5.17 -11.05 -0.89
N ILE A 59 -5.63 -11.03 -2.15
CA ILE A 59 -5.05 -11.84 -3.22
C ILE A 59 -3.59 -11.45 -3.45
N MET A 60 -3.32 -10.14 -3.55
CA MET A 60 -1.98 -9.64 -3.80
C MET A 60 -1.05 -9.80 -2.61
N ASN A 61 -1.55 -9.95 -1.38
CA ASN A 61 -0.68 -10.22 -0.23
C ASN A 61 0.06 -11.56 -0.41
N GLY A 62 -0.64 -12.60 -0.90
CA GLY A 62 -0.03 -13.89 -1.21
C GLY A 62 0.92 -13.86 -2.41
N VAL A 63 0.62 -13.04 -3.43
CA VAL A 63 1.41 -12.97 -4.67
C VAL A 63 2.63 -12.05 -4.55
N SER A 64 2.49 -10.94 -3.84
CA SER A 64 3.48 -9.86 -3.80
C SER A 64 4.82 -10.29 -3.20
N GLY A 65 4.82 -11.18 -2.20
CA GLY A 65 6.05 -11.74 -1.63
C GLY A 65 6.90 -12.45 -2.70
N THR A 66 6.31 -13.43 -3.38
CA THR A 66 6.98 -14.17 -4.47
C THR A 66 7.41 -13.26 -5.61
N LEU A 67 6.61 -12.23 -5.91
CA LEU A 67 6.95 -11.26 -6.94
C LEU A 67 8.19 -10.46 -6.53
N ILE A 68 8.20 -9.85 -5.34
CA ILE A 68 9.34 -9.08 -4.80
C ILE A 68 10.59 -9.95 -4.71
N ASP A 69 10.45 -11.24 -4.41
CA ASP A 69 11.56 -12.19 -4.40
C ASP A 69 12.21 -12.38 -5.78
N ARG A 70 11.41 -12.37 -6.85
CA ARG A 70 11.91 -12.55 -8.23
C ARG A 70 12.52 -11.30 -8.84
N ILE A 71 11.92 -10.12 -8.61
CA ILE A 71 12.41 -8.84 -9.17
C ILE A 71 13.45 -8.14 -8.28
N GLY A 72 13.63 -8.62 -7.04
CA GLY A 72 14.55 -8.06 -6.06
C GLY A 72 13.95 -6.91 -5.26
N THR A 73 14.39 -6.79 -4.00
CA THR A 73 13.80 -5.91 -2.98
C THR A 73 13.78 -4.45 -3.39
N ARG A 74 14.86 -3.93 -3.99
CA ARG A 74 14.94 -2.53 -4.43
C ARG A 74 13.96 -2.20 -5.55
N LEU A 75 13.92 -3.01 -6.61
CA LEU A 75 13.05 -2.74 -7.77
C LEU A 75 11.59 -3.09 -7.47
N GLY A 76 11.36 -4.19 -6.75
CA GLY A 76 10.04 -4.59 -6.30
C GLY A 76 9.37 -3.53 -5.43
N TYR A 77 10.10 -2.99 -4.44
CA TYR A 77 9.52 -1.95 -3.58
C TYR A 77 9.24 -0.65 -4.34
N ALA A 78 10.17 -0.21 -5.20
CA ALA A 78 9.95 0.96 -6.04
C ALA A 78 8.76 0.78 -7.00
N ALA A 79 8.58 -0.41 -7.58
CA ALA A 79 7.45 -0.72 -8.45
C ALA A 79 6.11 -0.69 -7.69
N CYS A 80 6.05 -1.26 -6.47
CA CYS A 80 4.86 -1.17 -5.62
C CYS A 80 4.52 0.29 -5.28
N VAL A 81 5.51 1.08 -4.88
CA VAL A 81 5.34 2.50 -4.56
C VAL A 81 4.81 3.27 -5.77
N ALA A 82 5.42 3.08 -6.94
CA ALA A 82 5.00 3.72 -8.17
C ALA A 82 3.57 3.32 -8.57
N TRP A 83 3.22 2.04 -8.41
CA TRP A 83 1.89 1.53 -8.72
C TRP A 83 0.81 2.12 -7.81
N TRP A 84 0.98 2.04 -6.48
CA TRP A 84 -0.03 2.58 -5.57
C TRP A 84 -0.14 4.11 -5.70
N SER A 85 0.97 4.81 -5.97
CA SER A 85 0.95 6.26 -6.16
C SER A 85 0.19 6.64 -7.43
N THR A 86 0.38 5.89 -8.51
CA THR A 86 -0.38 6.07 -9.75
C THR A 86 -1.87 5.80 -9.52
N ALA A 87 -2.19 4.70 -8.82
CA ALA A 87 -3.56 4.37 -8.46
C ALA A 87 -4.20 5.46 -7.60
N ALA A 88 -3.48 6.05 -6.64
CA ALA A 88 -3.95 7.15 -5.82
C ALA A 88 -4.31 8.38 -6.67
N VAL A 89 -3.46 8.78 -7.62
CA VAL A 89 -3.76 9.89 -8.55
C VAL A 89 -4.99 9.58 -9.41
N LEU A 90 -5.17 8.34 -9.86
CA LEU A 90 -6.32 7.93 -10.66
C LEU A 90 -7.66 8.06 -9.90
N HIS A 91 -7.67 8.07 -8.57
CA HIS A 91 -8.89 8.32 -7.80
C HIS A 91 -9.51 9.69 -8.09
N ALA A 92 -8.71 10.69 -8.49
CA ALA A 92 -9.21 12.00 -8.88
C ALA A 92 -10.14 11.95 -10.12
N LEU A 93 -10.05 10.88 -10.91
CA LEU A 93 -10.88 10.65 -12.10
C LEU A 93 -12.17 9.88 -11.79
N ALA A 94 -12.42 9.51 -10.52
CA ALA A 94 -13.62 8.78 -10.12
C ALA A 94 -14.89 9.63 -10.35
N ARG A 95 -15.88 9.03 -11.02
CA ARG A 95 -17.18 9.66 -11.35
C ARG A 95 -18.38 8.98 -10.68
N GLY A 96 -18.15 7.88 -9.95
CA GLY A 96 -19.20 7.11 -9.27
C GLY A 96 -18.65 5.86 -8.58
N ALA A 97 -19.54 5.09 -7.96
CA ALA A 97 -19.21 3.90 -7.15
C ALA A 97 -18.31 2.90 -7.90
N LEU A 98 -18.68 2.55 -9.13
CA LEU A 98 -17.95 1.56 -9.93
C LEU A 98 -16.52 2.01 -10.22
N SER A 99 -16.36 3.26 -10.71
CA SER A 99 -15.03 3.83 -11.00
C SER A 99 -14.18 3.96 -9.74
N LEU A 100 -14.79 4.36 -8.62
CA LEU A 100 -14.10 4.44 -7.33
C LEU A 100 -13.66 3.06 -6.86
N GLY A 101 -14.53 2.06 -6.94
CA GLY A 101 -14.22 0.66 -6.62
C GLY A 101 -13.10 0.09 -7.48
N PHE A 102 -13.06 0.42 -8.78
CA PHE A 102 -11.98 0.02 -9.69
C PHE A 102 -10.64 0.64 -9.28
N PHE A 103 -10.59 1.97 -9.03
CA PHE A 103 -9.34 2.60 -8.58
C PHE A 103 -8.89 2.10 -7.21
N ARG A 104 -9.84 1.77 -6.32
CA ARG A 104 -9.58 1.14 -5.04
C ARG A 104 -9.03 -0.28 -5.18
N PHE A 105 -9.53 -1.05 -6.13
CA PHE A 105 -8.98 -2.34 -6.48
C PHE A 105 -7.52 -2.22 -6.95
N LEU A 106 -7.23 -1.27 -7.86
CA LEU A 106 -5.86 -1.00 -8.33
C LEU A 106 -4.92 -0.62 -7.17
N LEU A 107 -5.40 0.22 -6.25
CA LEU A 107 -4.64 0.63 -5.07
C LEU A 107 -4.35 -0.56 -4.16
N GLY A 108 -5.36 -1.38 -3.85
CA GLY A 108 -5.20 -2.59 -3.04
C GLY A 108 -4.17 -3.58 -3.61
N MET A 109 -4.08 -3.68 -4.94
CA MET A 109 -3.05 -4.49 -5.57
C MET A 109 -1.62 -3.98 -5.33
N GLY A 110 -1.42 -2.65 -5.27
CA GLY A 110 -0.11 -2.04 -5.01
C GLY A 110 0.30 -2.10 -3.55
N GLU A 111 -0.63 -1.74 -2.66
CA GLU A 111 -0.37 -1.68 -1.21
C GLU A 111 0.01 -3.03 -0.60
N ALA A 112 -0.46 -4.14 -1.19
CA ALA A 112 -0.16 -5.48 -0.69
C ALA A 112 1.35 -5.78 -0.61
N GLY A 113 2.15 -5.19 -1.50
CA GLY A 113 3.60 -5.36 -1.50
C GLY A 113 4.34 -4.57 -0.42
N ASN A 114 3.68 -3.65 0.29
CA ASN A 114 4.36 -2.80 1.27
C ASN A 114 4.93 -3.61 2.44
N TRP A 115 4.16 -4.56 2.97
CA TRP A 115 4.58 -5.37 4.12
C TRP A 115 5.70 -6.37 3.78
N PRO A 116 5.59 -7.21 2.72
CA PRO A 116 6.66 -8.14 2.36
C PRO A 116 7.96 -7.42 2.00
N ALA A 117 7.88 -6.28 1.29
CA ALA A 117 9.06 -5.49 0.96
C ALA A 117 9.70 -4.86 2.21
N GLY A 118 8.90 -4.32 3.13
CA GLY A 118 9.40 -3.74 4.38
C GLY A 118 10.18 -4.75 5.23
N VAL A 119 9.62 -5.95 5.40
CA VAL A 119 10.29 -7.05 6.12
C VAL A 119 11.61 -7.44 5.45
N LYS A 120 11.63 -7.52 4.11
CA LYS A 120 12.87 -7.80 3.37
C LYS A 120 13.91 -6.70 3.49
N VAL A 121 13.51 -5.43 3.42
CA VAL A 121 14.42 -4.29 3.62
C VAL A 121 15.08 -4.37 4.98
N VAL A 122 14.31 -4.64 6.04
CA VAL A 122 14.86 -4.80 7.39
C VAL A 122 15.79 -6.02 7.46
N ALA A 123 15.41 -7.14 6.85
CA ALA A 123 16.22 -8.37 6.86
C ALA A 123 17.57 -8.20 6.13
N GLU A 124 17.59 -7.48 5.01
CA GLU A 124 18.80 -7.25 4.19
C GLU A 124 19.73 -6.17 4.76
N TRP A 125 19.17 -5.13 5.39
CA TRP A 125 19.95 -3.95 5.81
C TRP A 125 20.32 -3.93 7.31
N PHE A 126 19.66 -4.75 8.15
CA PHE A 126 19.90 -4.77 9.59
C PHE A 126 20.42 -6.12 10.10
N PRO A 127 21.44 -6.12 10.99
CA PRO A 127 21.88 -7.32 11.69
C PRO A 127 20.76 -7.83 12.62
N GLU A 128 20.71 -9.15 12.87
CA GLU A 128 19.61 -9.80 13.60
C GLU A 128 19.22 -9.12 14.93
N ARG A 129 20.21 -8.63 15.67
CA ARG A 129 19.99 -7.94 16.97
C ARG A 129 19.26 -6.60 16.85
N GLU A 130 19.34 -5.94 15.69
CA GLU A 130 18.70 -4.63 15.45
C GLU A 130 17.37 -4.76 14.68
N ARG A 131 17.05 -5.94 14.14
CA ARG A 131 15.81 -6.15 13.36
C ARG A 131 14.54 -5.92 14.17
N ALA A 132 14.54 -6.28 15.46
CA ALA A 132 13.38 -6.06 16.32
C ALA A 132 13.09 -4.56 16.54
N LEU A 133 14.15 -3.74 16.67
CA LEU A 133 14.03 -2.28 16.79
C LEU A 133 13.66 -1.62 15.45
N ALA A 134 14.04 -2.22 14.33
CA ALA A 134 13.72 -1.73 12.99
C ALA A 134 12.28 -2.07 12.55
N SER A 135 11.72 -3.18 13.05
CA SER A 135 10.37 -3.65 12.73
C SER A 135 9.28 -3.13 13.67
N GLY A 136 9.64 -2.60 14.84
CA GLY A 136 8.71 -2.04 15.83
C GLY A 136 8.47 -0.56 15.59
#